data_AF-A0AAW8F0Y5-F1
#
_entry.id   AF-A0AAW8F0Y5-F1
#
_cell.length_a   1.000
_cell.length_b   1.000
_cell.length_c   1.000
_cell.angle_alpha   90.00
_cell.angle_beta   90.00
_cell.angle_gamma   90.00
#
_symmetry.space_group_name_H-M   'P 1'
#
loop_
_entity.id
_entity.type
_entity.pdbx_description
1 polymer ?
#
loop_
_entity_poly.entity_id
_entity_poly.type
_entity_poly.pdbx_seq_one_letter_code
_entity_poly.pdbx_strand_id
1 'polypeptide(L)'
;MSYQPFPIVEVAVASLHLDLNNFRIEDVLPSESAAITYLFAEHDVKGLARQILLEGYVDNELILAVKDGGKYVVLEGNRRATALKALLDPSIAPGESREYLETLKRRHEIEAENLPTDVRVMVAPSRDATRMLLARLHLGTSKNIWGRDAQARFVIAQLEAGMSLTTIRQELPGINNPSVYIRQYHVRKILKEANFTDQKLAKYAASSRLKMTSFEYAYGNPDIQKVLGLSFDKDGVPTSIPSTRKQLRALERLVGLFESKELNTRKFPKRSSETYDEDMKSLISKLAGDLASPVDEPTDDPSEATGDSDVIDGAGDAGGATGAEGSTAGQGGGPGGAATGDGGSSGGFGFGGQPGGTGGRGPNNPDTLKSLHVTVAYGHAPVGLRKRLNELRSLDVANYAVATAMLMRSVVEASIKWHFAERGTPVSGELGRVMNDVHKAYGSRRPLKNVIDLLRDDSGKYIRPGSLRWFNMAAHDANHAMDAQSVRDAWQNVEHFIGFMLTPAPAAPSP
;
A
#
# COMPACT_ATOMS: atom_id res chain seq x y z
N MET A 1 -16.12 -18.94 32.28
CA MET A 1 -15.54 -17.91 33.17
C MET A 1 -16.37 -16.65 33.03
N SER A 2 -16.79 -16.04 34.13
CA SER A 2 -17.39 -14.70 34.12
C SER A 2 -16.35 -13.69 33.65
N TYR A 3 -16.74 -12.76 32.78
CA TYR A 3 -15.87 -11.65 32.39
C TYR A 3 -15.54 -10.79 33.61
N GLN A 4 -14.25 -10.58 33.86
CA GLN A 4 -13.77 -9.63 34.86
C GLN A 4 -12.94 -8.56 34.16
N PRO A 5 -13.40 -7.28 34.13
CA PRO A 5 -12.64 -6.21 33.54
C PRO A 5 -11.39 -5.91 34.38
N PHE A 6 -10.29 -5.59 33.72
CA PHE A 6 -9.12 -5.04 34.42
C PHE A 6 -9.41 -3.59 34.88
N PRO A 7 -9.07 -3.21 36.11
CA PRO A 7 -9.26 -1.85 36.58
C PRO A 7 -8.46 -0.84 35.75
N ILE A 8 -9.03 0.35 35.56
CA ILE A 8 -8.35 1.49 34.96
C ILE A 8 -8.07 2.49 36.08
N VAL A 9 -6.81 2.88 36.24
CA VAL A 9 -6.36 3.83 37.27
C VAL A 9 -5.52 4.93 36.63
N GLU A 10 -5.46 6.09 37.27
CA GLU A 10 -4.53 7.16 36.88
C GLU A 10 -3.14 6.86 37.46
N VAL A 11 -2.12 6.98 36.62
CA VAL A 11 -0.72 6.73 36.97
C VAL A 11 0.13 7.85 36.40
N ALA A 12 1.00 8.41 37.24
CA ALA A 12 2.02 9.36 36.81
C ALA A 12 2.92 8.71 35.74
N VAL A 13 3.16 9.42 34.64
CA VAL A 13 4.01 8.95 33.52
C VAL A 13 5.41 8.56 34.02
N ALA A 14 5.93 9.27 35.02
CA ALA A 14 7.21 8.98 35.66
C ALA A 14 7.23 7.62 36.41
N SER A 15 6.08 7.13 36.88
CA SER A 15 5.94 5.86 37.62
C SER A 15 5.71 4.64 36.72
N LEU A 16 5.53 4.85 35.41
CA LEU A 16 5.49 3.77 34.43
C LEU A 16 6.92 3.25 34.18
N HIS A 17 7.09 1.96 34.05
CA HIS A 17 8.36 1.34 33.68
C HIS A 17 8.19 0.49 32.43
N LEU A 18 9.16 0.57 31.52
CA LEU A 18 9.12 -0.24 30.31
C LEU A 18 9.32 -1.73 30.62
N ASP A 19 8.65 -2.57 29.85
CA ASP A 19 8.86 -4.02 29.91
C ASP A 19 10.20 -4.38 29.25
N LEU A 20 11.16 -4.82 30.06
CA LEU A 20 12.47 -5.26 29.60
C LEU A 20 12.43 -6.63 28.92
N ASN A 21 11.37 -7.42 29.15
CA ASN A 21 11.11 -8.72 28.53
C ASN A 21 9.94 -8.62 27.53
N ASN A 22 10.04 -7.62 26.64
CA ASN A 22 9.03 -7.36 25.63
C ASN A 22 9.18 -8.34 24.47
N PHE A 23 8.09 -9.04 24.09
CA PHE A 23 8.10 -10.02 23.00
C PHE A 23 8.51 -9.48 21.62
N ARG A 24 8.61 -8.16 21.44
CA ARG A 24 9.16 -7.54 20.21
C ARG A 24 10.68 -7.59 20.13
N ILE A 25 11.35 -7.94 21.24
CA ILE A 25 12.81 -7.93 21.38
C ILE A 25 13.24 -9.37 21.65
N GLU A 26 14.25 -9.84 20.91
CA GLU A 26 14.72 -11.23 21.02
C GLU A 26 15.29 -11.53 22.41
N ASP A 27 15.99 -10.56 23.01
CA ASP A 27 16.64 -10.69 24.30
C ASP A 27 16.03 -9.76 25.36
N VAL A 28 16.15 -10.17 26.63
CA VAL A 28 15.83 -9.30 27.77
C VAL A 28 16.81 -8.12 27.79
N LEU A 29 16.27 -6.91 27.79
CA LEU A 29 17.08 -5.71 27.81
C LEU A 29 17.70 -5.46 29.20
N PRO A 30 18.94 -4.95 29.25
CA PRO A 30 19.66 -4.78 30.52
C PRO A 30 19.15 -3.60 31.36
N SER A 31 18.45 -2.63 30.75
CA SER A 31 17.98 -1.43 31.45
C SER A 31 16.85 -0.73 30.71
N GLU A 32 16.13 0.14 31.42
CA GLU A 32 15.09 0.99 30.82
C GLU A 32 15.68 1.95 29.76
N SER A 33 16.89 2.47 29.97
CA SER A 33 17.60 3.29 28.96
C SER A 33 17.91 2.51 27.68
N ALA A 34 18.24 1.22 27.78
CA ALA A 34 18.40 0.35 26.62
C ALA A 34 17.07 0.16 25.89
N ALA A 35 15.96 -0.01 26.63
CA ALA A 35 14.62 -0.12 26.06
C ALA A 35 14.17 1.15 25.34
N ILE A 36 14.41 2.32 25.94
CA ILE A 36 14.15 3.62 25.29
C ILE A 36 14.96 3.71 24.00
N THR A 37 16.26 3.40 24.05
CA THR A 37 17.15 3.48 22.88
C THR A 37 16.67 2.58 21.74
N TYR A 38 16.31 1.33 22.06
CA TYR A 38 15.77 0.38 21.09
C TYR A 38 14.45 0.88 20.48
N LEU A 39 13.50 1.37 21.28
CA LEU A 39 12.21 1.85 20.79
C LEU A 39 12.36 3.07 19.87
N PHE A 40 13.29 3.98 20.17
CA PHE A 40 13.61 5.10 19.29
C PHE A 40 14.22 4.67 17.96
N ALA A 41 15.02 3.60 17.96
CA ALA A 41 15.67 3.08 16.76
C ALA A 41 14.71 2.29 15.86
N GLU A 42 13.89 1.40 16.44
CA GLU A 42 13.16 0.38 15.69
C GLU A 42 11.64 0.61 15.59
N HIS A 43 11.08 1.53 16.39
CA HIS A 43 9.63 1.63 16.56
C HIS A 43 9.03 3.03 16.39
N ASP A 44 9.75 3.98 15.79
CA ASP A 44 9.25 5.33 15.47
C ASP A 44 8.61 6.08 16.66
N VAL A 45 9.32 6.12 17.79
CA VAL A 45 8.91 6.95 18.94
C VAL A 45 8.87 8.43 18.56
N LYS A 46 9.76 8.89 17.66
CA LYS A 46 9.80 10.29 17.20
C LYS A 46 8.51 10.71 16.51
N GLY A 47 8.00 9.89 15.59
CA GLY A 47 6.72 10.13 14.92
C GLY A 47 5.57 10.18 15.91
N LEU A 48 5.50 9.23 16.85
CA LEU A 48 4.45 9.23 17.88
C LEU A 48 4.55 10.43 18.82
N ALA A 49 5.75 10.83 19.24
CA ALA A 49 5.95 12.00 20.09
C ALA A 49 5.50 13.29 19.39
N ARG A 50 5.85 13.45 18.10
CA ARG A 50 5.34 14.55 17.28
C ARG A 50 3.82 14.53 17.20
N GLN A 51 3.22 13.35 17.01
CA GLN A 51 1.77 13.22 16.95
C GLN A 51 1.11 13.63 18.27
N ILE A 52 1.58 13.10 19.40
CA ILE A 52 1.03 13.42 20.73
C ILE A 52 1.13 14.92 21.02
N LEU A 53 2.25 15.55 20.69
CA LEU A 53 2.43 16.98 20.95
C LEU A 53 1.50 17.83 20.08
N LEU A 54 1.36 17.52 18.78
CA LEU A 54 0.61 18.37 17.85
C LEU A 54 -0.89 18.09 17.80
N GLU A 55 -1.28 16.82 17.99
CA GLU A 55 -2.68 16.36 17.87
C GLU A 55 -3.33 16.14 19.25
N GLY A 56 -2.54 16.27 20.33
CA GLY A 56 -2.95 15.95 21.68
C GLY A 56 -2.84 14.46 22.02
N TYR A 57 -2.82 14.17 23.31
CA TYR A 57 -2.85 12.80 23.80
C TYR A 57 -4.28 12.25 23.75
N VAL A 58 -4.49 11.21 22.92
CA VAL A 58 -5.76 10.49 22.85
C VAL A 58 -5.67 9.21 23.69
N ASP A 59 -6.59 9.07 24.63
CA ASP A 59 -6.58 8.03 25.67
C ASP A 59 -7.46 6.80 25.33
N ASN A 60 -7.75 6.61 24.03
CA ASN A 60 -8.57 5.51 23.52
C ASN A 60 -7.82 4.17 23.50
N GLU A 61 -6.51 4.21 23.28
CA GLU A 61 -5.61 3.06 23.38
C GLU A 61 -4.88 3.13 24.72
N LEU A 62 -5.50 2.56 25.75
CA LEU A 62 -4.94 2.55 27.10
C LEU A 62 -3.61 1.80 27.15
N ILE A 63 -2.69 2.31 27.98
CA ILE A 63 -1.49 1.57 28.36
C ILE A 63 -1.93 0.39 29.23
N LEU A 64 -1.46 -0.81 28.90
CA LEU A 64 -1.68 -2.01 29.70
C LEU A 64 -0.45 -2.26 30.56
N ALA A 65 -0.62 -2.37 31.86
CA ALA A 65 0.48 -2.61 32.79
C ALA A 65 0.14 -3.71 33.80
N VAL A 66 1.17 -4.23 34.46
CA VAL A 66 1.04 -5.03 35.69
C VAL A 66 1.71 -4.28 36.83
N LYS A 67 1.17 -4.41 38.05
CA LYS A 67 1.83 -3.89 39.25
C LYS A 67 2.78 -4.95 39.80
N ASP A 68 4.08 -4.73 39.70
CA ASP A 68 5.12 -5.65 40.17
C ASP A 68 6.13 -4.89 41.03
N GLY A 69 6.43 -5.39 42.23
CA GLY A 69 7.36 -4.72 43.16
C GLY A 69 7.01 -3.26 43.47
N GLY A 70 5.72 -2.90 43.47
CA GLY A 70 5.24 -1.52 43.66
C GLY A 70 5.35 -0.62 42.43
N LYS A 71 5.84 -1.14 41.30
CA LYS A 71 6.04 -0.43 40.03
C LYS A 71 4.99 -0.83 39.00
N TYR A 72 4.62 0.08 38.09
CA TYR A 72 3.75 -0.24 36.96
C TYR A 72 4.58 -0.61 35.74
N VAL A 73 4.69 -1.90 35.42
CA VAL A 73 5.45 -2.40 34.26
C VAL A 73 4.54 -2.50 33.04
N VAL A 74 4.89 -1.81 31.96
CA VAL A 74 4.08 -1.63 30.75
C VAL A 74 4.16 -2.85 29.84
N LEU A 75 3.10 -3.66 29.79
CA LEU A 75 3.01 -4.85 28.95
C LEU A 75 2.57 -4.54 27.51
N GLU A 76 1.71 -3.53 27.32
CA GLU A 76 1.36 -3.00 25.99
C GLU A 76 1.27 -1.48 26.04
N GLY A 77 1.70 -0.83 24.95
CA GLY A 77 1.83 0.63 24.90
C GLY A 77 3.23 1.14 25.28
N ASN A 78 4.27 0.29 25.25
CA ASN A 78 5.67 0.68 25.53
C ASN A 78 6.10 1.90 24.70
N ARG A 79 5.80 1.91 23.39
CA ARG A 79 6.09 3.06 22.51
C ARG A 79 5.44 4.36 23.00
N ARG A 80 4.19 4.29 23.46
CA ARG A 80 3.41 5.43 23.96
C ARG A 80 3.94 5.94 25.30
N ALA A 81 4.26 5.02 26.22
CA ALA A 81 4.91 5.37 27.47
C ALA A 81 6.26 6.06 27.23
N THR A 82 7.10 5.53 26.32
CA THR A 82 8.38 6.15 25.96
C THR A 82 8.21 7.53 25.32
N ALA A 83 7.24 7.70 24.41
CA ALA A 83 6.97 9.00 23.78
C ALA A 83 6.55 10.06 24.81
N LEU A 84 5.63 9.72 25.72
CA LEU A 84 5.22 10.61 26.81
C LEU A 84 6.38 10.96 27.73
N LYS A 85 7.14 9.96 28.19
CA LYS A 85 8.32 10.18 29.02
C LYS A 85 9.33 11.11 28.35
N ALA A 86 9.60 10.91 27.06
CA ALA A 86 10.58 11.70 26.32
C ALA A 86 10.07 13.13 25.97
N LEU A 87 8.76 13.33 25.87
CA LEU A 87 8.17 14.67 25.75
C LEU A 87 8.24 15.44 27.08
N LEU A 88 8.01 14.77 28.21
CA LEU A 88 8.17 15.38 29.53
C LEU A 88 9.64 15.68 29.84
N ASP A 89 10.54 14.72 29.58
CA ASP A 89 11.99 14.85 29.74
C ASP A 89 12.73 14.40 28.47
N PRO A 90 13.09 15.34 27.57
CA PRO A 90 13.87 15.03 26.36
C PRO A 90 15.24 14.40 26.62
N SER A 91 15.80 14.55 27.83
CA SER A 91 17.15 14.05 28.14
C SER A 91 17.27 12.53 28.06
N ILE A 92 16.16 11.80 28.23
CA ILE A 92 16.16 10.33 28.14
C ILE A 92 16.27 9.82 26.70
N ALA A 93 16.00 10.67 25.70
CA ALA A 93 16.06 10.28 24.29
C ALA A 93 17.52 10.17 23.79
N PRO A 94 17.82 9.19 22.91
CA PRO A 94 19.18 8.96 22.43
C PRO A 94 19.58 9.89 21.27
N GLY A 95 20.82 10.39 21.30
CA GLY A 95 21.48 11.10 20.20
C GLY A 95 20.64 12.24 19.62
N GLU A 96 20.55 12.29 18.29
CA GLU A 96 19.79 13.30 17.54
C GLU A 96 18.28 13.34 17.89
N SER A 97 17.74 12.29 18.51
CA SER A 97 16.33 12.28 18.93
C SER A 97 16.06 13.25 20.09
N ARG A 98 17.06 13.51 20.94
CA ARG A 98 16.97 14.52 22.00
C ARG A 98 16.82 15.92 21.41
N GLU A 99 17.75 16.32 20.54
CA GLU A 99 17.76 17.63 19.89
C GLU A 99 16.48 17.88 19.08
N TYR A 100 15.97 16.81 18.43
CA TYR A 100 14.70 16.84 17.74
C TYR A 100 13.53 17.17 18.68
N LEU A 101 13.43 16.48 19.83
CA LEU A 101 12.34 16.69 20.79
C LEU A 101 12.43 18.06 21.46
N GLU A 102 13.62 18.52 21.83
CA GLU A 102 13.83 19.87 22.37
C GLU A 102 13.41 20.95 21.38
N THR A 103 13.81 20.80 20.12
CA THR A 103 13.41 21.72 19.05
C THR A 103 11.91 21.65 18.78
N LEU A 104 11.32 20.46 18.84
CA LEU A 104 9.89 20.26 18.67
C LEU A 104 9.11 20.97 19.79
N LYS A 105 9.47 20.76 21.06
CA LYS A 105 8.83 21.46 22.20
C LYS A 105 8.97 22.98 22.10
N ARG A 106 10.16 23.48 21.75
CA ARG A 106 10.40 24.93 21.57
C ARG A 106 9.56 25.55 20.45
N ARG A 107 9.22 24.80 19.40
CA ARG A 107 8.33 25.30 18.33
C ARG A 107 6.85 25.26 18.71
N HIS A 108 6.50 24.49 19.74
CA HIS A 108 5.13 24.16 20.13
C HIS A 108 5.00 24.28 21.66
N GLU A 109 5.39 25.43 22.20
CA GLU A 109 5.48 25.65 23.66
C GLU A 109 4.11 25.56 24.32
N ILE A 110 3.07 26.11 23.67
CA ILE A 110 1.69 26.08 24.16
C ILE A 110 1.19 24.64 24.24
N GLU A 111 1.44 23.83 23.22
CA GLU A 111 1.06 22.42 23.21
C GLU A 111 1.87 21.61 24.23
N ALA A 112 3.14 21.97 24.44
CA ALA A 112 4.01 21.32 25.42
C ALA A 112 3.55 21.55 26.87
N GLU A 113 2.94 22.70 27.18
CA GLU A 113 2.34 22.97 28.49
C GLU A 113 1.13 22.08 28.80
N ASN A 114 0.46 21.57 27.76
CA ASN A 114 -0.74 20.73 27.88
C ASN A 114 -0.44 19.22 27.91
N LEU A 115 0.84 18.82 27.97
CA LEU A 115 1.23 17.41 28.02
C LEU A 115 0.76 16.76 29.34
N PRO A 116 0.13 15.57 29.29
CA PRO A 116 -0.33 14.91 30.50
C PRO A 116 0.85 14.38 31.33
N THR A 117 0.88 14.74 32.62
CA THR A 117 1.79 14.16 33.62
C THR A 117 1.28 12.82 34.16
N ASP A 118 -0.02 12.59 34.04
CA ASP A 118 -0.74 11.41 34.52
C ASP A 118 -1.61 10.85 33.38
N VAL A 119 -1.67 9.52 33.27
CA VAL A 119 -2.41 8.84 32.21
C VAL A 119 -3.25 7.69 32.76
N ARG A 120 -4.35 7.37 32.08
CA ARG A 120 -5.18 6.21 32.40
C ARG A 120 -4.48 4.92 31.96
N VAL A 121 -4.32 4.00 32.90
CA VAL A 121 -3.62 2.72 32.71
C VAL A 121 -4.55 1.58 33.09
N MET A 122 -4.69 0.62 32.19
CA MET A 122 -5.37 -0.64 32.47
C MET A 122 -4.40 -1.57 33.21
N VAL A 123 -4.74 -1.94 34.45
CA VAL A 123 -3.84 -2.71 35.33
C VAL A 123 -4.31 -4.15 35.38
N ALA A 124 -3.53 -5.04 34.78
CA ALA A 124 -3.77 -6.48 34.86
C ALA A 124 -3.26 -7.05 36.19
N PRO A 125 -3.91 -8.11 36.72
CA PRO A 125 -3.50 -8.75 37.97
C PRO A 125 -2.16 -9.50 37.83
N SER A 126 -1.83 -9.97 36.62
CA SER A 126 -0.56 -10.62 36.30
C SER A 126 -0.28 -10.54 34.80
N ARG A 127 0.98 -10.77 34.39
CA ARG A 127 1.33 -10.90 32.95
C ARG A 127 0.52 -12.01 32.30
N ASP A 128 0.37 -13.16 32.95
CA ASP A 128 -0.36 -14.31 32.40
C ASP A 128 -1.84 -14.01 32.12
N ALA A 129 -2.48 -13.21 32.97
CA ALA A 129 -3.86 -12.78 32.75
C ALA A 129 -4.03 -11.98 31.44
N THR A 130 -2.97 -11.37 30.91
CA THR A 130 -3.02 -10.56 29.69
C THR A 130 -2.84 -11.36 28.40
N ARG A 131 -2.49 -12.65 28.47
CA ARG A 131 -2.11 -13.46 27.30
C ARG A 131 -3.14 -13.42 26.17
N MET A 132 -4.44 -13.54 26.49
CA MET A 132 -5.51 -13.46 25.50
C MET A 132 -5.62 -12.06 24.87
N LEU A 133 -5.48 -11.00 25.66
CA LEU A 133 -5.55 -9.62 25.19
C LEU A 133 -4.36 -9.30 24.28
N LEU A 134 -3.14 -9.64 24.71
CA LEU A 134 -1.92 -9.45 23.91
C LEU A 134 -1.97 -10.24 22.59
N ALA A 135 -2.43 -11.51 22.63
CA ALA A 135 -2.62 -12.29 21.42
C ALA A 135 -3.61 -11.63 20.44
N ARG A 136 -4.72 -11.07 20.95
CA ARG A 136 -5.69 -10.36 20.11
C ARG A 136 -5.12 -9.08 19.49
N LEU A 137 -4.30 -8.34 20.23
CA LEU A 137 -3.71 -7.08 19.78
C LEU A 137 -2.57 -7.29 18.77
N HIS A 138 -1.77 -8.35 18.94
CA HIS A 138 -0.54 -8.56 18.17
C HIS A 138 -0.59 -9.66 17.11
N LEU A 139 -1.47 -10.65 17.28
CA LEU A 139 -1.64 -11.77 16.33
C LEU A 139 -2.94 -11.67 15.52
N GLY A 140 -3.89 -10.86 16.00
CA GLY A 140 -5.19 -10.64 15.36
C GLY A 140 -5.27 -9.33 14.57
N THR A 141 -6.37 -9.17 13.82
CA THR A 141 -6.75 -7.86 13.26
C THR A 141 -7.59 -7.11 14.30
N SER A 142 -6.98 -6.16 15.00
CA SER A 142 -7.63 -5.44 16.11
C SER A 142 -8.54 -4.30 15.63
N LYS A 143 -8.27 -3.68 14.48
CA LYS A 143 -9.04 -2.55 13.94
C LYS A 143 -9.06 -2.54 12.42
N ASN A 144 -10.25 -2.47 11.83
CA ASN A 144 -10.42 -2.26 10.39
C ASN A 144 -10.51 -0.77 10.09
N ILE A 145 -9.64 -0.29 9.19
CA ILE A 145 -9.67 1.09 8.72
C ILE A 145 -10.95 1.31 7.91
N TRP A 146 -11.59 2.48 8.07
CA TRP A 146 -12.71 2.86 7.24
C TRP A 146 -12.34 2.88 5.75
N GLY A 147 -13.18 2.26 4.93
CA GLY A 147 -13.04 2.34 3.47
C GLY A 147 -13.20 3.77 2.98
N ARG A 148 -12.71 4.03 1.76
CA ARG A 148 -12.62 5.40 1.21
C ARG A 148 -13.96 6.15 1.19
N ASP A 149 -15.07 5.48 0.85
CA ASP A 149 -16.39 6.11 0.85
C ASP A 149 -16.85 6.53 2.26
N ALA A 150 -16.45 5.79 3.30
CA ALA A 150 -16.77 6.13 4.69
C ALA A 150 -15.89 7.28 5.20
N GLN A 151 -14.60 7.30 4.84
CA GLN A 151 -13.71 8.44 5.10
C GLN A 151 -14.25 9.72 4.43
N ALA A 152 -14.71 9.62 3.18
CA ALA A 152 -15.28 10.75 2.46
C ALA A 152 -16.56 11.28 3.11
N ARG A 153 -17.44 10.38 3.57
CA ARG A 153 -18.63 10.75 4.37
C ARG A 153 -18.27 11.45 5.68
N PHE A 154 -17.22 11.01 6.37
CA PHE A 154 -16.77 11.67 7.60
C PHE A 154 -16.34 13.12 7.34
N VAL A 155 -15.58 13.38 6.27
CA VAL A 155 -15.16 14.74 5.87
C VAL A 155 -16.37 15.62 5.57
N ILE A 156 -17.34 15.10 4.82
CA ILE A 156 -18.57 15.84 4.50
C ILE A 156 -19.39 16.15 5.74
N ALA A 157 -19.51 15.19 6.67
CA ALA A 157 -20.21 15.42 7.93
C ALA A 157 -19.59 16.57 8.75
N GLN A 158 -18.26 16.78 8.67
CA GLN A 158 -17.63 17.94 9.33
C GLN A 158 -18.02 19.26 8.67
N LEU A 159 -18.07 19.30 7.34
CA LEU A 159 -18.53 20.48 6.59
C LEU A 159 -20.00 20.80 6.87
N GLU A 160 -20.85 19.77 6.90
CA GLU A 160 -22.28 19.90 7.23
C GLU A 160 -22.50 20.34 8.68
N ALA A 161 -21.59 19.99 9.59
CA ALA A 161 -21.56 20.49 10.97
C ALA A 161 -21.04 21.94 11.10
N GLY A 162 -20.72 22.61 9.98
CA GLY A 162 -20.32 24.01 9.94
C GLY A 162 -18.81 24.25 9.96
N MET A 163 -17.97 23.21 9.94
CA MET A 163 -16.52 23.42 9.81
C MET A 163 -16.17 23.93 8.41
N SER A 164 -15.22 24.86 8.34
CA SER A 164 -14.62 25.27 7.07
C SER A 164 -13.54 24.28 6.62
N LEU A 165 -13.19 24.27 5.33
CA LEU A 165 -12.10 23.43 4.83
C LEU A 165 -10.75 23.80 5.46
N THR A 166 -10.55 25.07 5.78
CA THR A 166 -9.38 25.57 6.52
C THR A 166 -9.35 25.02 7.94
N THR A 167 -10.49 25.02 8.63
CA THR A 167 -10.64 24.44 9.98
C THR A 167 -10.33 22.94 9.95
N ILE A 168 -10.89 22.19 8.98
CA ILE A 168 -10.61 20.75 8.85
C ILE A 168 -9.11 20.49 8.67
N ARG A 169 -8.39 21.29 7.87
CA ARG A 169 -6.94 21.13 7.69
C ARG A 169 -6.14 21.41 8.97
N GLN A 170 -6.62 22.30 9.82
CA GLN A 170 -5.95 22.72 11.06
C GLN A 170 -6.26 21.77 12.22
N GLU A 171 -7.53 21.48 12.45
CA GLU A 171 -8.01 20.73 13.62
C GLU A 171 -8.02 19.22 13.40
N LEU A 172 -8.05 18.75 12.15
CA LEU A 172 -8.08 17.33 11.80
C LEU A 172 -6.89 16.95 10.88
N PRO A 173 -5.64 17.12 11.34
CA PRO A 173 -4.43 16.96 10.51
C PRO A 173 -4.25 15.54 9.95
N GLY A 174 -4.91 14.52 10.54
CA GLY A 174 -4.97 13.17 9.96
C GLY A 174 -5.68 13.08 8.60
N ILE A 175 -6.44 14.10 8.19
CA ILE A 175 -7.15 14.17 6.91
C ILE A 175 -6.28 14.88 5.87
N ASN A 176 -5.42 14.10 5.23
CA ASN A 176 -4.59 14.60 4.12
C ASN A 176 -5.43 14.92 2.88
N ASN A 177 -5.27 16.12 2.32
CA ASN A 177 -5.97 16.60 1.12
C ASN A 177 -7.51 16.47 1.20
N PRO A 178 -8.20 17.20 2.11
CA PRO A 178 -9.65 17.13 2.27
C PRO A 178 -10.46 17.26 0.98
N SER A 179 -10.02 18.09 0.03
CA SER A 179 -10.66 18.29 -1.27
C SER A 179 -10.82 17.00 -2.10
N VAL A 180 -9.90 16.04 -1.95
CA VAL A 180 -9.99 14.73 -2.62
C VAL A 180 -11.18 13.92 -2.10
N TYR A 181 -11.38 13.92 -0.78
CA TYR A 181 -12.50 13.23 -0.15
C TYR A 181 -13.84 13.85 -0.53
N ILE A 182 -13.91 15.19 -0.56
CA ILE A 182 -15.09 15.94 -0.99
C ILE A 182 -15.45 15.55 -2.43
N ARG A 183 -14.47 15.62 -3.34
CA ARG A 183 -14.64 15.24 -4.74
C ARG A 183 -15.12 13.79 -4.91
N GLN A 184 -14.47 12.84 -4.25
CA GLN A 184 -14.85 11.42 -4.31
C GLN A 184 -16.25 11.18 -3.75
N TYR A 185 -16.65 11.88 -2.68
CA TYR A 185 -18.01 11.80 -2.16
C TYR A 185 -19.05 12.25 -3.19
N HIS A 186 -18.84 13.42 -3.79
CA HIS A 186 -19.77 13.95 -4.78
C HIS A 186 -19.82 13.09 -6.04
N VAL A 187 -18.68 12.60 -6.54
CA VAL A 187 -18.68 11.66 -7.67
C VAL A 187 -19.43 10.38 -7.31
N ARG A 188 -19.25 9.83 -6.10
CA ARG A 188 -20.03 8.67 -5.65
C ARG A 188 -21.54 8.97 -5.62
N LYS A 189 -21.93 10.17 -5.19
CA LYS A 189 -23.33 10.62 -5.19
C LYS A 189 -23.89 10.70 -6.61
N ILE A 190 -23.17 11.35 -7.53
CA ILE A 190 -23.50 11.41 -8.96
C ILE A 190 -23.70 10.00 -9.54
N LEU A 191 -22.78 9.07 -9.26
CA LEU A 191 -22.87 7.69 -9.75
C LEU A 191 -24.11 6.94 -9.21
N LYS A 192 -24.56 7.24 -7.99
CA LYS A 192 -25.76 6.64 -7.39
C LYS A 192 -27.06 7.21 -7.97
N GLU A 193 -27.04 8.49 -8.34
CA GLU A 193 -28.21 9.22 -8.82
C GLU A 193 -28.33 9.19 -10.35
N ALA A 194 -27.27 8.82 -11.06
CA ALA A 194 -27.26 8.74 -12.51
C ALA A 194 -28.15 7.59 -13.03
N ASN A 195 -28.89 7.88 -14.10
CA ASN A 195 -29.76 6.92 -14.78
C ASN A 195 -28.97 6.05 -15.77
N PHE A 196 -28.21 5.09 -15.24
CA PHE A 196 -27.55 4.05 -16.03
C PHE A 196 -28.59 3.17 -16.73
N THR A 197 -28.29 2.73 -17.95
CA THR A 197 -29.14 1.78 -18.68
C THR A 197 -28.86 0.35 -18.25
N ASP A 198 -27.59 0.03 -17.99
CA ASP A 198 -27.24 -1.24 -17.35
C ASP A 198 -27.39 -1.14 -15.82
N GLN A 199 -28.40 -1.82 -15.29
CA GLN A 199 -28.69 -1.88 -13.86
C GLN A 199 -27.61 -2.65 -13.06
N LYS A 200 -26.90 -3.60 -13.67
CA LYS A 200 -25.77 -4.29 -13.01
C LYS A 200 -24.61 -3.32 -12.84
N LEU A 201 -24.30 -2.57 -13.90
CA LEU A 201 -23.28 -1.54 -13.89
C LEU A 201 -23.62 -0.41 -12.91
N ALA A 202 -24.89 0.00 -12.81
CA ALA A 202 -25.37 0.96 -11.81
C ALA A 202 -25.08 0.48 -10.37
N LYS A 203 -25.39 -0.80 -10.08
CA LYS A 203 -25.10 -1.41 -8.78
C LYS A 203 -23.59 -1.50 -8.51
N TYR A 204 -22.77 -1.76 -9.51
CA TYR A 204 -21.31 -1.69 -9.39
C TYR A 204 -20.84 -0.26 -9.07
N ALA A 205 -21.29 0.71 -9.85
CA ALA A 205 -20.99 2.15 -9.72
C ALA A 205 -21.39 2.73 -8.36
N ALA A 206 -22.49 2.27 -7.77
CA ALA A 206 -22.95 2.70 -6.46
C ALA A 206 -22.19 2.06 -5.28
N SER A 207 -21.46 0.97 -5.53
CA SER A 207 -20.86 0.12 -4.48
C SER A 207 -19.37 0.42 -4.24
N SER A 208 -18.87 -0.05 -3.09
CA SER A 208 -17.44 0.00 -2.74
C SER A 208 -16.54 -0.92 -3.60
N ARG A 209 -17.13 -1.66 -4.55
CA ARG A 209 -16.39 -2.46 -5.54
C ARG A 209 -15.65 -1.55 -6.54
N LEU A 210 -16.32 -0.49 -7.01
CA LEU A 210 -15.63 0.59 -7.73
C LEU A 210 -14.81 1.39 -6.73
N LYS A 211 -13.49 1.27 -6.78
CA LYS A 211 -12.58 1.99 -5.88
C LYS A 211 -12.44 3.45 -6.33
N MET A 212 -12.97 4.39 -5.54
CA MET A 212 -12.91 5.83 -5.87
C MET A 212 -11.49 6.33 -6.08
N THR A 213 -10.51 5.82 -5.34
CA THR A 213 -9.09 6.16 -5.54
C THR A 213 -8.58 5.81 -6.93
N SER A 214 -9.04 4.70 -7.51
CA SER A 214 -8.65 4.29 -8.87
C SER A 214 -9.48 5.04 -9.92
N PHE A 215 -10.76 5.25 -9.65
CA PHE A 215 -11.67 5.96 -10.55
C PHE A 215 -11.26 7.44 -10.73
N GLU A 216 -10.73 8.06 -9.68
CA GLU A 216 -10.24 9.44 -9.69
C GLU A 216 -9.11 9.71 -10.67
N TYR A 217 -8.27 8.71 -10.97
CA TYR A 217 -7.25 8.87 -12.02
C TYR A 217 -7.87 9.20 -13.38
N ALA A 218 -9.10 8.73 -13.65
CA ALA A 218 -9.79 9.03 -14.88
C ALA A 218 -10.54 10.37 -14.81
N TYR A 219 -11.51 10.52 -13.89
CA TYR A 219 -12.31 11.74 -13.84
C TYR A 219 -11.52 12.97 -13.31
N GLY A 220 -10.31 12.78 -12.78
CA GLY A 220 -9.39 13.86 -12.46
C GLY A 220 -8.69 14.47 -13.68
N ASN A 221 -8.73 13.79 -14.84
CA ASN A 221 -8.16 14.28 -16.08
C ASN A 221 -9.07 15.35 -16.74
N PRO A 222 -8.56 16.54 -17.10
CA PRO A 222 -9.38 17.61 -17.69
C PRO A 222 -10.10 17.25 -19.00
N ASP A 223 -9.52 16.40 -19.84
CA ASP A 223 -10.14 16.03 -21.12
C ASP A 223 -11.29 15.05 -20.91
N ILE A 224 -11.14 14.11 -19.97
CA ILE A 224 -12.23 13.23 -19.54
C ILE A 224 -13.35 14.06 -18.89
N GLN A 225 -13.00 15.04 -18.04
CA GLN A 225 -13.95 15.97 -17.42
C GLN A 225 -14.81 16.70 -18.46
N LYS A 226 -14.22 17.21 -19.54
CA LYS A 226 -14.96 17.85 -20.65
C LYS A 226 -15.99 16.92 -21.27
N VAL A 227 -15.60 15.66 -21.57
CA VAL A 227 -16.51 14.67 -22.17
C VAL A 227 -17.65 14.30 -21.22
N LEU A 228 -17.35 14.16 -19.93
CA LEU A 228 -18.34 13.85 -18.90
C LEU A 228 -19.24 15.04 -18.57
N GLY A 229 -18.86 16.28 -18.90
CA GLY A 229 -19.55 17.47 -18.40
C GLY A 229 -19.44 17.61 -16.87
N LEU A 230 -18.26 17.27 -16.34
CA LEU A 230 -17.97 17.24 -14.92
C LEU A 230 -16.81 18.19 -14.62
N SER A 231 -16.96 19.08 -13.67
CA SER A 231 -15.90 19.98 -13.22
C SER A 231 -16.00 20.22 -11.72
N PHE A 232 -14.88 20.64 -11.11
CA PHE A 232 -14.80 20.89 -9.67
C PHE A 232 -14.19 22.26 -9.40
N ASP A 233 -14.55 22.85 -8.27
CA ASP A 233 -13.79 23.97 -7.71
C ASP A 233 -12.50 23.50 -7.02
N LYS A 234 -11.76 24.46 -6.46
CA LYS A 234 -10.52 24.22 -5.70
C LYS A 234 -10.72 23.35 -4.45
N ASP A 235 -11.93 23.31 -3.91
CA ASP A 235 -12.30 22.60 -2.69
C ASP A 235 -12.85 21.20 -3.00
N GLY A 236 -12.98 20.86 -4.28
CA GLY A 236 -13.43 19.55 -4.75
C GLY A 236 -14.93 19.42 -4.88
N VAL A 237 -15.68 20.52 -4.71
CA VAL A 237 -17.14 20.56 -4.91
C VAL A 237 -17.43 20.62 -6.41
N PRO A 238 -18.38 19.82 -6.93
CA PRO A 238 -18.74 19.89 -8.35
C PRO A 238 -19.31 21.26 -8.72
N THR A 239 -18.77 21.86 -9.78
CA THR A 239 -19.30 23.09 -10.41
C THR A 239 -20.15 22.78 -11.64
N SER A 240 -19.96 21.61 -12.25
CA SER A 240 -20.85 21.04 -13.26
C SER A 240 -20.93 19.53 -13.07
N ILE A 241 -22.08 18.95 -13.42
CA ILE A 241 -22.32 17.51 -13.36
C ILE A 241 -22.90 17.01 -14.70
N PRO A 242 -22.70 15.72 -15.04
CA PRO A 242 -23.29 15.12 -16.24
C PRO A 242 -24.80 15.33 -16.28
N SER A 243 -25.30 16.06 -17.27
CA SER A 243 -26.72 16.45 -17.37
C SER A 243 -27.35 16.07 -18.71
N THR A 244 -26.56 15.95 -19.77
CA THR A 244 -27.05 15.52 -21.09
C THR A 244 -27.01 14.00 -21.25
N ARG A 245 -27.85 13.45 -22.13
CA ARG A 245 -27.82 12.02 -22.48
C ARG A 245 -26.43 11.58 -22.96
N LYS A 246 -25.72 12.40 -23.75
CA LYS A 246 -24.35 12.09 -24.22
C LYS A 246 -23.36 11.99 -23.06
N GLN A 247 -23.40 12.92 -22.12
CA GLN A 247 -22.55 12.93 -20.92
C GLN A 247 -22.82 11.75 -19.99
N LEU A 248 -24.10 11.42 -19.75
CA LEU A 248 -24.48 10.25 -18.94
C LEU A 248 -24.03 8.94 -19.60
N ARG A 249 -24.11 8.83 -20.93
CA ARG A 249 -23.56 7.68 -21.67
C ARG A 249 -22.05 7.59 -21.59
N ALA A 250 -21.35 8.72 -21.65
CA ALA A 250 -19.90 8.74 -21.47
C ALA A 250 -19.50 8.30 -20.06
N LEU A 251 -20.24 8.74 -19.03
CA LEU A 251 -20.05 8.28 -17.64
C LEU A 251 -20.28 6.77 -17.51
N GLU A 252 -21.36 6.26 -18.11
CA GLU A 252 -21.68 4.84 -18.14
C GLU A 252 -20.56 4.01 -18.80
N ARG A 253 -20.09 4.42 -19.98
CA ARG A 253 -18.94 3.79 -20.66
C ARG A 253 -17.68 3.82 -19.80
N LEU A 254 -17.38 4.95 -19.15
CA LEU A 254 -16.22 5.06 -18.30
C LEU A 254 -16.28 4.06 -17.14
N VAL A 255 -17.43 3.96 -16.45
CA VAL A 255 -17.60 2.97 -15.38
C VAL A 255 -17.47 1.55 -15.93
N GLY A 256 -18.03 1.27 -17.12
CA GLY A 256 -17.91 -0.02 -17.80
C GLY A 256 -16.45 -0.44 -18.01
N LEU A 257 -15.59 0.46 -18.48
CA LEU A 257 -14.16 0.20 -18.65
C LEU A 257 -13.46 -0.16 -17.33
N PHE A 258 -13.91 0.40 -16.20
CA PHE A 258 -13.38 0.04 -14.87
C PHE A 258 -13.94 -1.29 -14.38
N GLU A 259 -15.20 -1.63 -14.66
CA GLU A 259 -15.78 -2.92 -14.31
C GLU A 259 -15.10 -4.06 -15.09
N SER A 260 -14.89 -3.87 -16.41
CA SER A 260 -14.19 -4.85 -17.26
C SER A 260 -12.68 -4.90 -17.03
N LYS A 261 -12.12 -3.97 -16.23
CA LYS A 261 -10.68 -3.79 -15.97
C LYS A 261 -9.87 -3.44 -17.24
N GLU A 262 -10.52 -2.94 -18.28
CA GLU A 262 -9.88 -2.33 -19.44
C GLU A 262 -9.20 -1.01 -19.06
N LEU A 263 -9.79 -0.27 -18.13
CA LEU A 263 -9.20 0.93 -17.54
C LEU A 263 -8.98 0.75 -16.04
N ASN A 264 -7.76 1.06 -15.59
CA ASN A 264 -7.37 1.11 -14.20
C ASN A 264 -6.07 1.93 -14.10
N THR A 265 -5.53 2.12 -12.89
CA THR A 265 -4.34 2.94 -12.67
C THR A 265 -3.10 2.49 -13.46
N ARG A 266 -3.00 1.20 -13.83
CA ARG A 266 -1.89 0.65 -14.63
C ARG A 266 -2.12 0.78 -16.14
N LYS A 267 -3.37 0.70 -16.59
CA LYS A 267 -3.77 0.76 -18.01
C LYS A 267 -4.18 2.16 -18.46
N PHE A 268 -4.21 3.14 -17.56
CA PHE A 268 -4.49 4.53 -17.91
C PHE A 268 -3.32 5.11 -18.73
N PRO A 269 -3.57 5.91 -19.80
CA PRO A 269 -2.51 6.50 -20.59
C PRO A 269 -1.55 7.32 -19.74
N LYS A 270 -0.26 7.00 -19.80
CA LYS A 270 0.78 7.66 -19.00
C LYS A 270 1.38 8.80 -19.79
N ARG A 271 1.47 9.99 -19.18
CA ARG A 271 2.08 11.18 -19.81
C ARG A 271 3.54 10.99 -20.25
N SER A 272 4.23 10.01 -19.67
CA SER A 272 5.61 9.66 -20.03
C SER A 272 5.72 8.75 -21.26
N SER A 273 4.60 8.31 -21.83
CA SER A 273 4.58 7.41 -23.00
C SER A 273 4.52 8.21 -24.30
N GLU A 274 5.26 7.77 -25.32
CA GLU A 274 5.24 8.37 -26.66
C GLU A 274 3.85 8.27 -27.32
N THR A 275 3.06 7.25 -26.97
CA THR A 275 1.69 7.06 -27.49
C THR A 275 0.63 7.78 -26.66
N TYR A 276 1.01 8.60 -25.67
CA TYR A 276 0.06 9.23 -24.74
C TYR A 276 -1.07 9.98 -25.45
N ASP A 277 -0.74 10.83 -26.42
CA ASP A 277 -1.73 11.65 -27.11
C ASP A 277 -2.68 10.80 -27.96
N GLU A 278 -2.17 9.76 -28.62
CA GLU A 278 -2.97 8.82 -29.42
C GLU A 278 -3.88 7.97 -28.53
N ASP A 279 -3.33 7.43 -27.44
CA ASP A 279 -4.06 6.62 -26.46
C ASP A 279 -5.15 7.44 -25.75
N MET A 280 -4.84 8.70 -25.39
CA MET A 280 -5.80 9.61 -24.80
C MET A 280 -6.90 9.98 -25.80
N LYS A 281 -6.54 10.30 -27.04
CA LYS A 281 -7.52 10.60 -28.10
C LYS A 281 -8.43 9.40 -28.38
N SER A 282 -7.87 8.18 -28.40
CA SER A 282 -8.61 6.93 -28.51
C SER A 282 -9.57 6.73 -27.34
N LEU A 283 -9.11 6.93 -26.09
CA LEU A 283 -9.96 6.86 -24.90
C LEU A 283 -11.09 7.89 -24.95
N ILE A 284 -10.80 9.14 -25.28
CA ILE A 284 -11.79 10.21 -25.39
C ILE A 284 -12.84 9.90 -26.47
N SER A 285 -12.42 9.38 -27.63
CA SER A 285 -13.34 8.94 -28.68
C SER A 285 -14.23 7.77 -28.24
N LYS A 286 -13.67 6.78 -27.54
CA LYS A 286 -14.44 5.68 -26.92
C LYS A 286 -15.50 6.20 -25.94
N LEU A 287 -15.14 7.18 -25.11
CA LEU A 287 -16.07 7.78 -24.14
C LEU A 287 -17.15 8.61 -24.82
N ALA A 288 -16.79 9.43 -25.82
CA ALA A 288 -17.73 10.23 -26.60
C ALA A 288 -18.73 9.36 -27.38
N GLY A 289 -18.30 8.15 -27.76
CA GLY A 289 -19.09 7.20 -28.55
C GLY A 289 -18.92 7.40 -30.06
N ASP A 290 -17.79 7.97 -30.47
CA ASP A 290 -17.49 8.30 -31.86
C ASP A 290 -16.79 7.14 -32.59
N LEU A 291 -16.37 6.10 -31.86
CA LEU A 291 -16.01 4.81 -32.44
C LEU A 291 -17.29 4.02 -32.69
N ALA A 292 -17.66 3.89 -33.96
CA ALA A 292 -18.56 2.83 -34.39
C ALA A 292 -17.99 1.50 -33.87
N SER A 293 -18.80 0.74 -33.12
CA SER A 293 -18.57 -0.69 -32.99
C SER A 293 -18.44 -1.26 -34.40
N PRO A 294 -17.49 -2.16 -34.71
CA PRO A 294 -17.60 -2.95 -35.91
C PRO A 294 -18.90 -3.75 -35.77
N VAL A 295 -19.92 -3.32 -36.50
CA VAL A 295 -21.14 -4.08 -36.71
C VAL A 295 -20.71 -5.18 -37.67
N ASP A 296 -20.93 -6.44 -37.29
CA ASP A 296 -20.94 -7.55 -38.25
C ASP A 296 -21.91 -7.18 -39.37
N GLU A 297 -21.39 -6.78 -40.53
CA GLU A 297 -22.17 -6.81 -41.76
C GLU A 297 -22.30 -8.27 -42.20
N PRO A 298 -23.52 -8.73 -42.52
CA PRO A 298 -23.70 -10.04 -43.11
C PRO A 298 -23.11 -9.99 -44.52
N THR A 299 -22.10 -10.81 -44.78
CA THR A 299 -21.60 -11.03 -46.13
C THR A 299 -22.63 -11.84 -46.90
N ASP A 300 -23.39 -11.15 -47.75
CA ASP A 300 -24.04 -11.73 -48.92
C ASP A 300 -22.96 -12.26 -49.86
N ASP A 301 -22.99 -13.56 -50.15
CA ASP A 301 -22.18 -14.20 -51.18
C ASP A 301 -23.14 -14.80 -52.22
N PRO A 302 -23.05 -14.42 -53.52
CA PRO A 302 -23.91 -14.96 -54.56
C PRO A 302 -23.23 -16.18 -55.21
N SER A 303 -23.88 -17.34 -55.13
CA SER A 303 -23.58 -18.48 -56.01
C SER A 303 -24.86 -19.18 -56.43
N GLU A 304 -25.26 -18.92 -57.68
CA GLU A 304 -26.15 -19.78 -58.46
C GLU A 304 -25.39 -21.04 -58.90
N ALA A 305 -26.01 -22.22 -58.72
CA ALA A 305 -26.23 -23.21 -59.77
C ALA A 305 -27.08 -24.39 -59.25
N THR A 306 -28.33 -24.45 -59.74
CA THR A 306 -29.03 -25.62 -60.31
C THR A 306 -28.44 -27.01 -60.00
N GLY A 307 -29.16 -28.04 -59.57
CA GLY A 307 -30.59 -28.25 -59.36
C GLY A 307 -30.82 -29.75 -59.12
N ASP A 308 -31.92 -30.13 -58.50
CA ASP A 308 -32.73 -31.27 -58.96
C ASP A 308 -34.11 -31.23 -58.29
N SER A 309 -35.08 -31.72 -59.03
CA SER A 309 -36.53 -31.73 -58.79
C SER A 309 -36.98 -32.68 -57.67
N ASP A 310 -38.05 -32.30 -56.95
CA ASP A 310 -39.32 -33.05 -56.91
C ASP A 310 -40.29 -32.40 -55.89
N VAL A 311 -41.37 -31.76 -56.36
CA VAL A 311 -42.74 -32.30 -56.50
C VAL A 311 -43.62 -32.14 -55.23
N ILE A 312 -44.45 -31.10 -55.30
CA ILE A 312 -45.93 -31.07 -55.12
C ILE A 312 -46.57 -31.26 -53.72
N ASP A 313 -47.42 -30.26 -53.45
CA ASP A 313 -48.68 -30.19 -52.68
C ASP A 313 -48.73 -30.18 -51.15
N GLY A 314 -49.55 -29.25 -50.65
CA GLY A 314 -50.29 -29.44 -49.41
C GLY A 314 -50.67 -28.15 -48.68
N ALA A 315 -51.76 -27.53 -49.11
CA ALA A 315 -52.35 -26.32 -48.55
C ALA A 315 -53.00 -26.48 -47.15
N GLY A 316 -53.29 -25.33 -46.52
CA GLY A 316 -54.39 -25.12 -45.55
C GLY A 316 -53.97 -25.19 -44.08
N ASP A 317 -53.77 -24.08 -43.37
CA ASP A 317 -54.77 -23.12 -42.85
C ASP A 317 -55.49 -23.57 -41.56
N ALA A 318 -55.61 -22.59 -40.65
CA ALA A 318 -56.44 -22.47 -39.44
C ALA A 318 -56.30 -23.59 -38.37
N GLY A 319 -55.98 -23.28 -37.11
CA GLY A 319 -56.55 -22.21 -36.29
C GLY A 319 -57.53 -22.82 -35.28
N GLY A 320 -57.42 -22.45 -34.00
CA GLY A 320 -58.51 -22.63 -33.04
C GLY A 320 -58.14 -23.36 -31.75
N ALA A 321 -58.18 -22.60 -30.67
CA ALA A 321 -57.98 -22.99 -29.29
C ALA A 321 -59.20 -23.73 -28.67
N THR A 322 -58.96 -24.18 -27.42
CA THR A 322 -59.86 -24.39 -26.26
C THR A 322 -59.82 -25.84 -25.74
N GLY A 323 -59.36 -26.07 -24.51
CA GLY A 323 -60.18 -26.12 -23.27
C GLY A 323 -60.20 -27.59 -22.82
N ALA A 324 -59.61 -28.00 -21.69
CA ALA A 324 -59.98 -27.79 -20.28
C ALA A 324 -60.46 -29.12 -19.64
N GLU A 325 -59.95 -29.37 -18.42
CA GLU A 325 -60.53 -30.15 -17.30
C GLU A 325 -60.32 -31.68 -17.12
N GLY A 326 -60.16 -32.04 -15.84
CA GLY A 326 -60.26 -33.39 -15.26
C GLY A 326 -59.10 -33.76 -14.31
N SER A 327 -58.97 -33.18 -13.10
CA SER A 327 -59.58 -33.61 -11.81
C SER A 327 -59.35 -35.08 -11.42
N THR A 328 -58.63 -35.34 -10.31
CA THR A 328 -59.15 -36.10 -9.14
C THR A 328 -58.22 -36.01 -7.92
N ALA A 329 -58.86 -35.92 -6.76
CA ALA A 329 -58.32 -35.74 -5.41
C ALA A 329 -57.97 -37.07 -4.71
N GLY A 330 -57.26 -36.98 -3.57
CA GLY A 330 -57.13 -38.08 -2.61
C GLY A 330 -56.17 -37.80 -1.45
N GLN A 331 -56.70 -37.44 -0.29
CA GLN A 331 -56.03 -37.16 0.99
C GLN A 331 -55.46 -38.42 1.69
N GLY A 332 -54.43 -38.22 2.53
CA GLY A 332 -54.45 -38.73 3.91
C GLY A 332 -53.22 -39.49 4.43
N GLY A 333 -52.55 -38.90 5.46
CA GLY A 333 -51.90 -39.64 6.57
C GLY A 333 -50.38 -39.79 6.54
N GLY A 334 -49.66 -39.09 7.43
CA GLY A 334 -48.27 -39.42 7.83
C GLY A 334 -48.22 -40.47 8.96
N PRO A 335 -47.10 -40.69 9.68
CA PRO A 335 -45.74 -40.17 9.48
C PRO A 335 -44.63 -41.26 9.52
N GLY A 336 -43.39 -40.90 9.14
CA GLY A 336 -42.18 -41.58 9.62
C GLY A 336 -41.23 -42.15 8.55
N GLY A 337 -39.93 -41.91 8.75
CA GLY A 337 -38.88 -42.87 8.38
C GLY A 337 -38.01 -42.57 7.16
N ALA A 338 -36.94 -41.80 7.41
CA ALA A 338 -35.54 -42.09 7.05
C ALA A 338 -35.01 -42.03 5.59
N ALA A 339 -33.82 -41.40 5.51
CA ALA A 339 -32.75 -41.44 4.50
C ALA A 339 -33.00 -40.58 3.23
N THR A 340 -32.08 -39.73 2.75
CA THR A 340 -30.61 -39.80 2.70
C THR A 340 -29.96 -38.40 2.65
N GLY A 341 -28.70 -38.29 3.11
CA GLY A 341 -27.84 -37.11 2.93
C GLY A 341 -26.75 -36.96 3.99
N ASP A 342 -25.70 -37.78 3.91
CA ASP A 342 -24.32 -37.69 4.47
C ASP A 342 -24.05 -36.73 5.65
N GLY A 343 -23.57 -37.12 6.84
CA GLY A 343 -22.73 -38.27 7.23
C GLY A 343 -21.27 -38.04 6.82
N GLY A 344 -20.28 -37.79 7.69
CA GLY A 344 -20.22 -37.84 9.13
C GLY A 344 -18.88 -37.27 9.66
N SER A 345 -18.82 -37.22 10.98
CA SER A 345 -17.81 -36.59 11.83
C SER A 345 -16.52 -37.41 12.02
N SER A 346 -15.51 -36.74 12.56
CA SER A 346 -14.52 -37.19 13.58
C SER A 346 -13.04 -37.10 13.16
N GLY A 347 -12.24 -36.57 14.10
CA GLY A 347 -10.83 -36.28 13.91
C GLY A 347 -9.88 -37.25 14.61
N GLY A 348 -8.58 -37.11 14.29
CA GLY A 348 -7.45 -37.47 15.16
C GLY A 348 -6.26 -38.18 14.50
N PHE A 349 -5.19 -37.41 14.25
CA PHE A 349 -3.73 -37.71 14.29
C PHE A 349 -3.15 -38.92 13.49
N GLY A 350 -2.01 -38.87 12.78
CA GLY A 350 -0.94 -37.88 12.58
C GLY A 350 0.21 -38.46 11.71
N PHE A 351 1.26 -37.65 11.50
CA PHE A 351 2.60 -37.89 10.91
C PHE A 351 2.87 -37.61 9.41
N GLY A 352 3.62 -36.53 9.19
CA GLY A 352 4.86 -36.53 8.39
C GLY A 352 4.79 -36.18 6.89
N GLY A 353 5.19 -34.94 6.53
CA GLY A 353 5.76 -34.64 5.19
C GLY A 353 5.22 -33.40 4.46
N GLN A 354 6.03 -32.32 4.47
CA GLN A 354 6.11 -31.17 3.53
C GLN A 354 4.87 -30.26 3.24
N PRO A 355 5.00 -28.92 3.38
CA PRO A 355 3.93 -27.98 3.02
C PRO A 355 4.05 -27.49 1.55
N GLY A 356 2.94 -27.51 0.81
CA GLY A 356 2.79 -26.85 -0.48
C GLY A 356 1.42 -26.15 -0.63
N GLY A 357 1.44 -24.84 -0.98
CA GLY A 357 0.35 -24.08 -1.63
C GLY A 357 -0.73 -23.45 -0.72
N THR A 358 -0.53 -22.33 -0.01
CA THR A 358 -0.70 -20.90 -0.40
C THR A 358 -2.12 -20.44 -0.83
N GLY A 359 -2.92 -19.99 0.13
CA GLY A 359 -3.94 -18.94 -0.03
C GLY A 359 -3.43 -17.61 0.53
N GLY A 360 -2.37 -17.06 -0.09
CA GLY A 360 -1.70 -15.86 0.36
C GLY A 360 -2.31 -14.59 -0.23
N ARG A 361 -2.54 -13.58 0.62
CA ARG A 361 -2.61 -12.17 0.19
C ARG A 361 -1.33 -11.90 -0.61
N GLY A 362 -1.47 -11.55 -1.89
CA GLY A 362 -0.31 -11.29 -2.74
C GLY A 362 0.63 -10.26 -2.10
N PRO A 363 1.96 -10.38 -2.26
CA PRO A 363 2.93 -9.48 -1.64
C PRO A 363 2.59 -8.00 -1.94
N ASN A 364 2.78 -7.10 -0.97
CA ASN A 364 2.89 -5.68 -1.27
C ASN A 364 3.91 -5.53 -2.39
N ASN A 365 3.50 -5.03 -3.56
CA ASN A 365 4.45 -4.83 -4.65
C ASN A 365 5.51 -3.81 -4.16
N PRO A 366 6.81 -4.16 -4.13
CA PRO A 366 7.90 -3.25 -3.78
C PRO A 366 7.81 -1.88 -4.45
N ASP A 367 7.23 -1.83 -5.66
CA ASP A 367 7.08 -0.62 -6.46
C ASP A 367 6.01 0.36 -5.94
N THR A 368 5.21 -0.06 -4.96
CA THR A 368 4.17 0.76 -4.32
C THR A 368 4.59 1.38 -2.99
N LEU A 369 5.78 1.03 -2.49
CA LEU A 369 6.34 1.59 -1.26
C LEU A 369 6.85 3.01 -1.49
N LYS A 370 6.76 3.90 -0.49
CA LYS A 370 7.37 5.25 -0.60
C LYS A 370 8.88 5.19 -0.77
N SER A 371 9.54 4.24 -0.12
CA SER A 371 10.98 4.03 -0.20
C SER A 371 11.36 2.79 -1.03
N LEU A 372 12.66 2.58 -1.23
CA LEU A 372 13.17 1.35 -1.84
C LEU A 372 13.00 0.17 -0.87
N HIS A 373 12.56 -0.96 -1.41
CA HIS A 373 12.52 -2.22 -0.68
C HIS A 373 13.91 -2.86 -0.69
N VAL A 374 14.66 -2.69 0.39
CA VAL A 374 16.00 -3.28 0.57
C VAL A 374 15.89 -4.62 1.28
N THR A 375 16.20 -5.70 0.58
CA THR A 375 16.13 -7.10 1.03
C THR A 375 17.49 -7.70 1.39
N VAL A 376 18.58 -7.07 0.93
CA VAL A 376 19.94 -7.54 1.22
C VAL A 376 20.22 -7.44 2.72
N ALA A 377 20.77 -8.51 3.31
CA ALA A 377 21.29 -8.47 4.67
C ALA A 377 22.65 -7.72 4.70
N TYR A 378 22.75 -6.70 5.56
CA TYR A 378 23.95 -5.85 5.65
C TYR A 378 24.41 -5.59 7.09
N GLY A 379 23.93 -6.36 8.07
CA GLY A 379 24.25 -6.16 9.50
C GLY A 379 25.75 -6.27 9.81
N HIS A 380 26.46 -7.13 9.08
CA HIS A 380 27.90 -7.37 9.16
C HIS A 380 28.75 -6.38 8.36
N ALA A 381 28.15 -5.51 7.54
CA ALA A 381 28.89 -4.53 6.78
C ALA A 381 29.44 -3.40 7.68
N PRO A 382 30.48 -2.67 7.25
CA PRO A 382 31.03 -1.55 8.01
C PRO A 382 29.98 -0.47 8.27
N VAL A 383 30.14 0.27 9.38
CA VAL A 383 29.19 1.30 9.84
C VAL A 383 28.86 2.32 8.74
N GLY A 384 29.85 2.76 7.97
CA GLY A 384 29.64 3.70 6.86
C GLY A 384 28.70 3.15 5.78
N LEU A 385 28.82 1.87 5.44
CA LEU A 385 27.99 1.22 4.43
C LEU A 385 26.58 0.92 4.96
N ARG A 386 26.48 0.52 6.23
CA ARG A 386 25.20 0.39 6.95
C ARG A 386 24.41 1.69 6.99
N LYS A 387 25.08 2.82 7.28
CA LYS A 387 24.44 4.15 7.28
C LYS A 387 23.89 4.50 5.90
N ARG A 388 24.66 4.28 4.82
CA ARG A 388 24.21 4.53 3.45
C ARG A 388 22.98 3.67 3.07
N LEU A 389 23.00 2.38 3.39
CA LEU A 389 21.86 1.48 3.13
C LEU A 389 20.62 1.85 3.97
N ASN A 390 20.82 2.27 5.23
CA ASN A 390 19.75 2.75 6.09
C ASN A 390 19.13 4.06 5.59
N GLU A 391 19.93 4.95 5.04
CA GLU A 391 19.44 6.18 4.41
C GLU A 391 18.71 5.85 3.11
N LEU A 392 19.27 4.97 2.28
CA LEU A 392 18.70 4.54 1.00
C LEU A 392 17.32 3.89 1.17
N ARG A 393 17.11 3.07 2.21
CA ARG A 393 15.80 2.46 2.52
C ARG A 393 14.78 3.45 3.10
N SER A 394 15.21 4.64 3.51
CA SER A 394 14.36 5.65 4.18
C SER A 394 13.89 6.77 3.25
N LEU A 395 14.62 7.04 2.16
CA LEU A 395 14.31 8.11 1.23
C LEU A 395 12.97 7.87 0.52
N ASP A 396 12.13 8.91 0.49
CA ASP A 396 10.92 8.93 -0.34
C ASP A 396 11.33 9.11 -1.81
N VAL A 397 11.29 8.02 -2.57
CA VAL A 397 11.79 7.96 -3.95
C VAL A 397 10.98 8.89 -4.87
N ALA A 398 9.73 9.18 -4.54
CA ALA A 398 8.89 10.10 -5.32
C ALA A 398 9.33 11.55 -5.18
N ASN A 399 9.81 11.94 -3.99
CA ASN A 399 10.24 13.31 -3.70
C ASN A 399 11.75 13.51 -3.92
N TYR A 400 12.54 12.45 -3.81
CA TYR A 400 14.01 12.51 -3.75
C TYR A 400 14.69 11.55 -4.74
N ALA A 401 14.17 11.45 -5.97
CA ALA A 401 14.69 10.52 -7.00
C ALA A 401 16.19 10.71 -7.28
N VAL A 402 16.65 11.95 -7.50
CA VAL A 402 18.08 12.27 -7.75
C VAL A 402 18.96 11.89 -6.56
N ALA A 403 18.57 12.28 -5.35
CA ALA A 403 19.31 11.94 -4.13
C ALA A 403 19.38 10.42 -3.92
N THR A 404 18.29 9.71 -4.19
CA THR A 404 18.23 8.25 -4.10
C THR A 404 19.17 7.59 -5.11
N ALA A 405 19.21 8.07 -6.37
CA ALA A 405 20.13 7.57 -7.39
C ALA A 405 21.60 7.80 -7.01
N MET A 406 21.93 8.98 -6.47
CA MET A 406 23.28 9.31 -6.00
C MET A 406 23.73 8.46 -4.81
N LEU A 407 22.83 8.26 -3.84
CA LEU A 407 23.11 7.39 -2.71
C LEU A 407 23.24 5.93 -3.15
N MET A 408 22.41 5.46 -4.09
CA MET A 408 22.52 4.12 -4.66
C MET A 408 23.86 3.90 -5.36
N ARG A 409 24.32 4.85 -6.18
CA ARG A 409 25.66 4.81 -6.79
C ARG A 409 26.74 4.65 -5.72
N SER A 410 26.64 5.45 -4.66
CA SER A 410 27.58 5.39 -3.54
C SER A 410 27.56 4.04 -2.82
N VAL A 411 26.38 3.43 -2.62
CA VAL A 411 26.26 2.08 -2.04
C VAL A 411 26.92 1.03 -2.93
N VAL A 412 26.70 1.07 -4.25
CA VAL A 412 27.34 0.13 -5.20
C VAL A 412 28.86 0.25 -5.11
N GLU A 413 29.40 1.46 -5.23
CA GLU A 413 30.85 1.70 -5.18
C GLU A 413 31.47 1.28 -3.84
N ALA A 414 30.82 1.63 -2.72
CA ALA A 414 31.32 1.30 -1.39
C ALA A 414 31.28 -0.21 -1.13
N SER A 415 30.25 -0.91 -1.64
CA SER A 415 30.12 -2.37 -1.49
C SER A 415 31.23 -3.09 -2.24
N ILE A 416 31.55 -2.65 -3.46
CA ILE A 416 32.67 -3.19 -4.25
C ILE A 416 34.00 -2.99 -3.51
N LYS A 417 34.26 -1.76 -3.05
CA LYS A 417 35.52 -1.43 -2.35
C LYS A 417 35.70 -2.26 -1.09
N TRP A 418 34.64 -2.43 -0.31
CA TRP A 418 34.66 -3.28 0.88
C TRP A 418 34.90 -4.75 0.52
N HIS A 419 34.16 -5.29 -0.45
CA HIS A 419 34.26 -6.69 -0.86
C HIS A 419 35.69 -7.11 -1.26
N PHE A 420 36.36 -6.26 -2.02
CA PHE A 420 37.71 -6.48 -2.52
C PHE A 420 38.77 -6.25 -1.43
N ALA A 421 38.54 -5.30 -0.51
CA ALA A 421 39.42 -5.11 0.65
C ALA A 421 39.43 -6.33 1.57
N GLU A 422 38.26 -6.90 1.89
CA GLU A 422 38.12 -8.13 2.71
C GLU A 422 38.79 -9.36 2.06
N ARG A 423 39.03 -9.32 0.74
CA ARG A 423 39.65 -10.41 -0.04
C ARG A 423 41.11 -10.13 -0.41
N GLY A 424 41.72 -9.11 0.19
CA GLY A 424 43.13 -8.78 0.00
C GLY A 424 43.49 -8.18 -1.36
N THR A 425 42.51 -7.71 -2.14
CA THR A 425 42.71 -7.13 -3.48
C THR A 425 42.02 -5.76 -3.61
N PRO A 426 42.29 -4.80 -2.72
CA PRO A 426 41.54 -3.55 -2.65
C PRO A 426 41.55 -2.78 -3.98
N VAL A 427 40.40 -2.21 -4.33
CA VAL A 427 40.20 -1.40 -5.54
C VAL A 427 39.87 0.04 -5.19
N SER A 428 40.16 0.98 -6.11
CA SER A 428 39.95 2.42 -5.88
C SER A 428 39.48 3.15 -7.14
N GLY A 429 38.90 4.33 -6.94
CA GLY A 429 38.32 5.16 -8.00
C GLY A 429 36.79 5.15 -8.02
N GLU A 430 36.26 5.74 -9.09
CA GLU A 430 34.81 5.87 -9.36
C GLU A 430 34.22 4.59 -9.97
N LEU A 431 32.89 4.51 -10.04
CA LEU A 431 32.14 3.34 -10.51
C LEU A 431 32.73 2.69 -11.77
N GLY A 432 32.97 3.46 -12.84
CA GLY A 432 33.49 2.92 -14.10
C GLY A 432 34.86 2.24 -13.95
N ARG A 433 35.74 2.77 -13.09
CA ARG A 433 37.06 2.18 -12.82
C ARG A 433 36.94 0.90 -12.01
N VAL A 434 36.22 0.92 -10.89
CA VAL A 434 36.08 -0.26 -10.02
C VAL A 434 35.32 -1.39 -10.72
N MET A 435 34.42 -1.08 -11.66
CA MET A 435 33.71 -2.10 -12.44
C MET A 435 34.60 -2.85 -13.44
N ASN A 436 35.71 -2.27 -13.88
CA ASN A 436 36.71 -3.01 -14.67
C ASN A 436 37.39 -4.10 -13.84
N ASP A 437 37.66 -3.83 -12.57
CA ASP A 437 38.25 -4.82 -11.66
C ASP A 437 37.23 -5.90 -11.27
N VAL A 438 35.97 -5.52 -11.04
CA VAL A 438 34.85 -6.46 -10.89
C VAL A 438 34.73 -7.38 -12.10
N HIS A 439 34.81 -6.85 -13.33
CA HIS A 439 34.71 -7.66 -14.54
C HIS A 439 35.89 -8.64 -14.69
N LYS A 440 37.11 -8.22 -14.35
CA LYS A 440 38.27 -9.12 -14.33
C LYS A 440 38.08 -10.28 -13.34
N ALA A 441 37.56 -9.99 -12.14
CA ALA A 441 37.38 -11.01 -11.09
C ALA A 441 36.15 -11.91 -11.31
N TYR A 442 35.05 -11.35 -11.83
CA TYR A 442 33.73 -11.98 -11.81
C TYR A 442 33.01 -11.99 -13.16
N GLY A 443 33.59 -11.48 -14.24
CA GLY A 443 32.94 -11.37 -15.55
C GLY A 443 32.53 -12.70 -16.18
N SER A 444 33.17 -13.79 -15.81
CA SER A 444 32.82 -15.16 -16.23
C SER A 444 31.74 -15.82 -15.35
N ARG A 445 31.38 -15.22 -14.20
CA ARG A 445 30.32 -15.75 -13.32
C ARG A 445 28.96 -15.46 -13.93
N ARG A 446 28.33 -16.50 -14.49
CA ARG A 446 27.00 -16.43 -15.14
C ARG A 446 25.95 -15.63 -14.33
N PRO A 447 25.78 -15.81 -13.00
CA PRO A 447 24.76 -15.07 -12.24
C PRO A 447 25.01 -13.56 -12.14
N LEU A 448 26.24 -13.09 -12.34
CA LEU A 448 26.62 -11.68 -12.22
C LEU A 448 26.90 -11.01 -13.57
N LYS A 449 27.03 -11.79 -14.64
CA LYS A 449 27.42 -11.27 -15.96
C LYS A 449 26.51 -10.12 -16.42
N ASN A 450 25.20 -10.29 -16.34
CA ASN A 450 24.25 -9.28 -16.84
C ASN A 450 24.33 -7.95 -16.08
N VAL A 451 24.43 -8.00 -14.75
CA VAL A 451 24.54 -6.78 -13.92
C VAL A 451 25.93 -6.14 -14.05
N ILE A 452 26.99 -6.92 -14.25
CA ILE A 452 28.33 -6.40 -14.54
C ILE A 452 28.34 -5.70 -15.90
N ASP A 453 27.73 -6.29 -16.93
CA ASP A 453 27.62 -5.69 -18.25
C ASP A 453 26.76 -4.41 -18.19
N LEU A 454 25.68 -4.40 -17.40
CA LEU A 454 24.85 -3.21 -17.15
C LEU A 454 25.65 -2.09 -16.46
N LEU A 455 26.33 -2.38 -15.36
CA LEU A 455 27.14 -1.43 -14.59
C LEU A 455 28.43 -0.98 -15.30
N ARG A 456 28.72 -1.52 -16.50
CA ARG A 456 29.79 -1.08 -17.40
C ARG A 456 29.29 -0.36 -18.65
N ASP A 457 27.99 -0.40 -18.91
CA ASP A 457 27.41 0.17 -20.12
C ASP A 457 27.36 1.70 -20.05
N ASP A 458 28.34 2.33 -20.69
CA ASP A 458 28.41 3.78 -20.93
C ASP A 458 28.12 4.15 -22.41
N SER A 459 27.56 3.20 -23.18
CA SER A 459 27.50 3.30 -24.65
C SER A 459 26.56 4.38 -25.20
N GLY A 460 25.64 4.89 -24.37
CA GLY A 460 24.66 5.92 -24.74
C GLY A 460 23.58 5.50 -25.74
N LYS A 461 23.63 4.28 -26.29
CA LYS A 461 22.63 3.78 -27.27
C LYS A 461 21.26 3.51 -26.64
N TYR A 462 21.24 3.00 -25.41
CA TYR A 462 20.03 2.77 -24.62
C TYR A 462 20.34 3.10 -23.16
N ILE A 463 19.64 4.08 -22.59
CA ILE A 463 19.80 4.44 -21.18
C ILE A 463 18.97 3.47 -20.35
N ARG A 464 19.63 2.45 -19.79
CA ARG A 464 19.00 1.47 -18.91
C ARG A 464 19.14 1.89 -17.45
N PRO A 465 18.06 1.90 -16.65
CA PRO A 465 18.15 2.21 -15.23
C PRO A 465 19.18 1.32 -14.50
N GLY A 466 20.08 1.95 -13.75
CA GLY A 466 21.18 1.27 -13.06
C GLY A 466 22.42 1.00 -13.92
N SER A 467 22.47 1.44 -15.18
CA SER A 467 23.70 1.37 -15.99
C SER A 467 24.73 2.43 -15.59
N LEU A 468 25.99 2.25 -16.01
CA LEU A 468 27.04 3.26 -15.82
C LEU A 468 26.63 4.61 -16.43
N ARG A 469 26.08 4.58 -17.65
CA ARG A 469 25.54 5.77 -18.30
C ARG A 469 24.46 6.44 -17.47
N TRP A 470 23.48 5.68 -16.97
CA TRP A 470 22.37 6.20 -16.18
C TRP A 470 22.85 6.85 -14.87
N PHE A 471 23.78 6.21 -14.16
CA PHE A 471 24.40 6.79 -12.97
C PHE A 471 25.24 8.04 -13.26
N ASN A 472 25.89 8.12 -14.42
CA ASN A 472 26.63 9.32 -14.85
C ASN A 472 25.68 10.47 -15.19
N MET A 473 24.56 10.19 -15.86
CA MET A 473 23.55 11.20 -16.16
C MET A 473 22.92 11.76 -14.89
N ALA A 474 22.57 10.91 -13.91
CA ALA A 474 22.06 11.35 -12.61
C ALA A 474 23.05 12.26 -11.85
N ALA A 475 24.36 12.12 -12.09
CA ALA A 475 25.40 12.88 -11.40
C ALA A 475 25.82 14.17 -12.14
N HIS A 476 25.79 14.17 -13.48
CA HIS A 476 26.50 15.17 -14.28
C HIS A 476 25.69 15.77 -15.41
N ASP A 477 24.55 15.19 -15.79
CA ASP A 477 23.72 15.73 -16.88
C ASP A 477 22.68 16.70 -16.31
N ALA A 478 22.87 17.99 -16.57
CA ALA A 478 21.98 19.05 -16.11
C ALA A 478 20.56 18.96 -16.69
N ASN A 479 20.38 18.24 -17.79
CA ASN A 479 19.10 18.13 -18.49
C ASN A 479 18.39 16.79 -18.24
N HIS A 480 19.01 15.88 -17.48
CA HIS A 480 18.42 14.58 -17.21
C HIS A 480 17.49 14.63 -15.99
N ALA A 481 16.19 14.43 -16.23
CA ALA A 481 15.21 14.29 -15.17
C ALA A 481 15.19 12.85 -14.63
N MET A 482 15.34 12.71 -13.31
CA MET A 482 15.18 11.44 -12.60
C MET A 482 13.75 11.28 -12.10
N ASP A 483 13.13 10.14 -12.39
CA ASP A 483 11.80 9.78 -11.92
C ASP A 483 11.86 8.59 -10.96
N ALA A 484 10.78 8.40 -10.20
CA ALA A 484 10.74 7.39 -9.16
C ALA A 484 10.75 5.95 -9.70
N GLN A 485 10.22 5.72 -10.90
CA GLN A 485 10.17 4.39 -11.49
C GLN A 485 11.56 3.97 -11.98
N SER A 486 12.29 4.86 -12.67
CA SER A 486 13.66 4.55 -13.10
C SER A 486 14.59 4.26 -11.92
N VAL A 487 14.43 4.95 -10.78
CA VAL A 487 15.19 4.63 -9.56
C VAL A 487 14.84 3.24 -8.99
N ARG A 488 13.56 2.83 -9.04
CA ARG A 488 13.15 1.49 -8.59
C ARG A 488 13.67 0.40 -9.52
N ASP A 489 13.57 0.61 -10.82
CA ASP A 489 14.08 -0.32 -11.83
C ASP A 489 15.61 -0.47 -11.67
N ALA A 490 16.32 0.64 -11.42
CA ALA A 490 17.74 0.62 -11.12
C ALA A 490 18.05 -0.23 -9.88
N TRP A 491 17.31 -0.05 -8.78
CA TRP A 491 17.48 -0.84 -7.57
C TRP A 491 17.26 -2.34 -7.82
N GLN A 492 16.17 -2.71 -8.50
CA GLN A 492 15.87 -4.11 -8.84
C GLN A 492 17.00 -4.75 -9.66
N ASN A 493 17.65 -3.98 -10.54
CA ASN A 493 18.76 -4.46 -11.36
C ASN A 493 20.07 -4.66 -10.56
N VAL A 494 20.32 -3.86 -9.52
CA VAL A 494 21.64 -3.83 -8.83
C VAL A 494 21.64 -4.47 -7.44
N GLU A 495 20.47 -4.68 -6.83
CA GLU A 495 20.36 -5.18 -5.45
C GLU A 495 21.05 -6.54 -5.25
N HIS A 496 20.82 -7.50 -6.16
CA HIS A 496 21.42 -8.82 -6.05
C HIS A 496 22.96 -8.78 -6.15
N PHE A 497 23.49 -7.83 -6.91
CA PHE A 497 24.93 -7.58 -7.03
C PHE A 497 25.49 -7.00 -5.72
N ILE A 498 24.78 -6.04 -5.12
CA ILE A 498 25.13 -5.51 -3.79
C ILE A 498 25.15 -6.65 -2.78
N GLY A 499 24.14 -7.54 -2.76
CA GLY A 499 24.12 -8.70 -1.88
C GLY A 499 25.33 -9.62 -2.04
N PHE A 500 25.77 -9.87 -3.27
CA PHE A 500 27.01 -10.60 -3.54
C PHE A 500 28.25 -9.86 -3.02
N MET A 501 28.35 -8.56 -3.27
CA MET A 501 29.46 -7.74 -2.77
C MET A 501 29.48 -7.69 -1.24
N LEU A 502 28.33 -7.76 -0.59
CA LEU A 502 28.22 -7.84 0.86
C LEU A 502 28.52 -9.24 1.42
N THR A 503 28.78 -10.27 0.63
CA THR A 503 29.06 -11.60 1.20
C THR A 503 30.40 -11.58 1.97
N PRO A 504 30.43 -11.99 3.26
CA PRO A 504 31.67 -12.07 4.05
C PRO A 504 32.77 -12.85 3.33
N ALA A 505 34.02 -12.51 3.57
CA ALA A 505 35.13 -13.32 3.10
C ALA A 505 35.08 -14.71 3.77
N PRO A 506 35.48 -15.78 3.06
CA PRO A 506 35.62 -17.10 3.70
C PRO A 506 36.59 -16.99 4.88
N ALA A 507 36.26 -17.65 5.99
CA ALA A 507 37.12 -17.69 7.16
C ALA A 507 38.51 -18.18 6.75
N ALA A 508 39.56 -17.49 7.22
CA ALA A 508 40.92 -17.97 7.02
C ALA A 508 41.02 -19.39 7.57
N PRO A 509 41.67 -20.33 6.86
CA PRO A 509 41.87 -21.67 7.39
C PRO A 509 42.56 -21.54 8.75
N SER A 510 41.96 -22.16 9.78
CA SER A 510 42.59 -22.23 11.10
C SER A 510 43.97 -22.89 10.95
N PRO A 511 45.01 -22.34 11.60
CA PRO A 511 46.38 -22.79 11.44
C PRO A 511 46.58 -24.26 11.81
#